data_AF-A0A5K7ZGV2-F1
#
_entry.id   AF-A0A5K7ZGV2-F1
#
_cell.length_a   1.000
_cell.length_b   1.000
_cell.length_c   1.000
_cell.angle_alpha   90.00
_cell.angle_beta   90.00
_cell.angle_gamma   90.00
#
_symmetry.space_group_name_H-M   'P 1'
#
loop_
_entity.id
_entity.type
_entity.pdbx_description
1 polymer ?
#
loop_
_entity_poly.entity_id
_entity_poly.type
_entity_poly.pdbx_seq_one_letter_code
_entity_poly.pdbx_strand_id
1 'polypeptide(L)'
;MLKKIVSGGQTGVDRAALDVAMRLGIAHGGWVPKGRLAEDGPLPSYYQLQEMPTDEYAARTEKNVQDSDGTLIISRGTPTGGTDYTREMVLKHGKQLLHIDLAMGQQPSAAGALISSWIEMNRIETLNVAGPRASGDPTIYNEAATILALAFK
;
A
#
# COMPACT_ATOMS: atom_id res chain seq x y z
N MET A 1 10.56 14.43 -2.53
CA MET A 1 11.16 13.46 -1.58
C MET A 1 10.01 12.86 -0.80
N LEU A 2 9.96 11.53 -0.70
CA LEU A 2 8.91 10.83 0.03
C LEU A 2 8.97 11.19 1.52
N LYS A 3 7.84 11.63 2.09
CA LYS A 3 7.73 12.02 3.50
C LYS A 3 6.98 11.00 4.32
N LYS A 4 5.97 10.34 3.73
CA LYS A 4 5.09 9.43 4.45
C LYS A 4 4.62 8.27 3.56
N ILE A 5 4.54 7.08 4.16
CA ILE A 5 3.88 5.90 3.59
C ILE A 5 2.56 5.68 4.32
N VAL A 6 1.48 5.46 3.59
CA VAL A 6 0.18 5.08 4.16
C VAL A 6 -0.31 3.76 3.62
N SER A 7 -1.04 3.00 4.43
CA SER A 7 -1.76 1.80 4.00
C SER A 7 -2.99 1.58 4.90
N GLY A 8 -3.86 0.64 4.53
CA GLY A 8 -5.00 0.27 5.36
C GLY A 8 -4.75 -0.86 6.34
N GLY A 9 -3.49 -1.20 6.62
CA GLY A 9 -3.10 -2.13 7.68
C GLY A 9 -3.50 -3.59 7.48
N GLN A 10 -4.11 -3.98 6.36
CA GLN A 10 -4.42 -5.38 6.09
C GLN A 10 -3.14 -6.25 6.08
N THR A 11 -3.25 -7.56 6.25
CA THR A 11 -2.12 -8.48 5.98
C THR A 11 -1.65 -8.35 4.52
N GLY A 12 -0.52 -8.96 4.18
CA GLY A 12 0.02 -8.89 2.82
C GLY A 12 0.67 -7.53 2.56
N VAL A 13 0.29 -6.88 1.45
CA VAL A 13 0.99 -5.68 0.95
C VAL A 13 0.85 -4.48 1.89
N ASP A 14 -0.34 -4.25 2.45
CA ASP A 14 -0.59 -3.14 3.37
C ASP A 14 0.35 -3.22 4.59
N ARG A 15 0.57 -4.43 5.14
CA ARG A 15 1.46 -4.65 6.27
C ARG A 15 2.94 -4.50 5.91
N ALA A 16 3.34 -5.07 4.77
CA ALA A 16 4.69 -4.95 4.26
C ALA A 16 5.11 -3.48 4.10
N ALA A 17 4.19 -2.62 3.64
CA ALA A 17 4.44 -1.19 3.50
C ALA A 17 4.71 -0.50 4.86
N LEU A 18 3.90 -0.79 5.88
CA LEU A 18 4.09 -0.22 7.22
C LEU A 18 5.40 -0.69 7.86
N ASP A 19 5.70 -1.98 7.74
CA ASP A 19 6.90 -2.57 8.33
C ASP A 19 8.18 -2.05 7.66
N VAL A 20 8.17 -1.87 6.33
CA VAL A 20 9.28 -1.25 5.60
C VAL A 20 9.44 0.21 6.00
N ALA A 21 8.35 0.98 6.10
CA ALA A 21 8.40 2.37 6.52
C ALA A 21 9.03 2.51 7.92
N MET A 22 8.57 1.70 8.88
CA MET A 22 9.14 1.65 10.23
C MET A 22 10.63 1.29 10.23
N ARG A 23 11.02 0.26 9.49
CA ARG A 23 12.42 -0.19 9.40
C ARG A 23 13.34 0.88 8.82
N LEU A 24 12.87 1.68 7.87
CA LEU A 24 13.65 2.72 7.21
C LEU A 24 13.51 4.09 7.89
N GLY A 25 12.75 4.21 8.98
CA GLY A 25 12.53 5.49 9.66
C GLY A 25 11.67 6.48 8.86
N ILE A 26 10.91 6.00 7.87
CA ILE A 26 9.96 6.80 7.10
C ILE A 26 8.67 6.93 7.93
N ALA A 27 8.09 8.12 7.99
CA ALA A 27 6.81 8.30 8.68
C ALA A 27 5.75 7.38 8.05
N HIS A 28 4.97 6.70 8.89
CA HIS A 28 3.89 5.83 8.43
C HIS A 28 2.54 6.28 9.00
N GLY A 29 1.46 5.85 8.37
CA GLY A 29 0.10 6.15 8.81
C GLY A 29 -0.94 5.50 7.92
N GLY A 30 -2.15 6.04 7.92
CA GLY A 30 -3.24 5.58 7.07
C GLY A 30 -4.51 5.30 7.85
N TRP A 31 -5.56 4.99 7.10
CA TRP A 31 -6.90 4.76 7.61
C TRP A 31 -7.21 3.27 7.67
N VAL A 32 -7.72 2.82 8.82
CA VAL A 32 -8.18 1.44 9.05
C VAL A 32 -9.66 1.43 9.40
N PRO A 33 -10.36 0.29 9.25
CA PRO A 33 -11.73 0.18 9.75
C PRO A 33 -11.81 0.42 11.26
N LYS A 34 -12.96 0.87 11.74
CA LYS A 34 -13.29 0.92 13.17
C LYS A 34 -13.02 -0.43 13.83
N GLY A 35 -12.37 -0.42 14.99
CA GLY A 35 -11.90 -1.63 15.67
C GLY A 35 -10.58 -2.19 15.10
N ARG A 36 -9.92 -1.45 14.20
CA ARG A 36 -8.64 -1.79 13.56
C ARG A 36 -8.68 -3.16 12.86
N LEU A 37 -9.78 -3.48 12.21
CA LEU A 37 -10.02 -4.82 11.66
C LEU A 37 -9.03 -5.17 10.54
N ALA A 38 -8.41 -6.34 10.65
CA ALA A 38 -7.66 -7.04 9.61
C ALA A 38 -8.04 -8.54 9.62
N GLU A 39 -7.61 -9.31 8.60
CA GLU A 39 -8.00 -10.73 8.48
C GLU A 39 -7.43 -11.61 9.60
N ASP A 40 -6.31 -11.20 10.20
CA ASP A 40 -5.61 -11.89 11.28
C ASP A 40 -6.01 -11.36 12.68
N GLY A 41 -7.07 -10.55 12.73
CA GLY A 41 -7.56 -9.90 13.95
C GLY A 41 -7.25 -8.40 14.01
N PRO A 42 -7.48 -7.76 15.16
CA PRO A 42 -7.25 -6.33 15.31
C PRO A 42 -5.78 -5.95 15.15
N LEU A 43 -5.53 -4.85 14.43
CA LEU A 43 -4.20 -4.35 14.17
C LEU A 43 -3.49 -3.92 15.47
N PRO A 44 -2.24 -4.34 15.71
CA PRO A 44 -1.48 -3.88 16.86
C PRO A 44 -1.37 -2.36 16.96
N SER A 45 -1.33 -1.82 18.17
CA SER A 45 -1.34 -0.37 18.45
C SER A 45 -0.02 0.34 18.11
N TYR A 46 1.07 -0.40 17.88
CA TYR A 46 2.35 0.19 17.49
C TYR A 46 2.33 0.77 16.06
N TYR A 47 1.38 0.36 15.21
CA TYR A 47 1.10 1.02 13.93
C TYR A 47 0.30 2.30 14.15
N GLN A 48 0.88 3.45 13.76
CA GLN A 48 0.33 4.79 13.98
C GLN A 48 -0.78 5.15 12.98
N LEU A 49 -1.88 4.37 13.00
CA LEU A 49 -3.00 4.47 12.06
C LEU A 49 -4.25 5.09 12.71
N GLN A 50 -5.08 5.71 11.88
CA GLN A 50 -6.33 6.36 12.26
C GLN A 50 -7.52 5.44 11.95
N GLU A 51 -8.44 5.28 12.91
CA GLU A 51 -9.67 4.53 12.67
C GLU A 51 -10.70 5.38 11.92
N MET A 52 -11.33 4.77 10.93
CA MET A 52 -12.55 5.27 10.32
C MET A 52 -13.71 5.21 11.33
N PRO A 53 -14.75 6.04 11.17
CA PRO A 53 -15.97 5.92 11.97
C PRO A 53 -16.79 4.65 11.67
N THR A 54 -16.49 3.95 10.57
CA THR A 54 -17.15 2.71 10.12
C THR A 54 -16.15 1.55 10.05
N ASP A 55 -16.65 0.33 10.12
CA ASP A 55 -15.89 -0.91 9.97
C ASP A 55 -15.78 -1.37 8.49
N GLU A 56 -16.24 -0.53 7.55
CA GLU A 56 -16.25 -0.85 6.13
C GLU A 56 -14.86 -0.76 5.50
N TYR A 57 -14.39 -1.86 4.92
CA TYR A 57 -13.12 -1.89 4.18
C TYR A 57 -13.10 -0.95 2.96
N ALA A 58 -14.24 -0.72 2.31
CA ALA A 58 -14.31 0.19 1.17
C ALA A 58 -14.01 1.64 1.61
N ALA A 59 -14.63 2.08 2.71
CA ALA A 59 -14.47 3.45 3.22
C ALA A 59 -13.01 3.77 3.57
N ARG A 60 -12.31 2.87 4.28
CA ARG A 60 -10.87 3.07 4.59
C ARG A 60 -10.01 3.06 3.33
N THR A 61 -10.34 2.24 2.33
CA THR A 61 -9.55 2.13 1.09
C THR A 61 -9.66 3.42 0.28
N GLU A 62 -10.88 3.92 0.08
CA GLU A 62 -11.10 5.19 -0.62
C GLU A 62 -10.42 6.34 0.12
N LYS A 63 -10.49 6.37 1.45
CA LYS A 63 -9.87 7.43 2.25
C LYS A 63 -8.35 7.46 2.15
N ASN A 64 -7.68 6.29 2.14
CA ASN A 64 -6.23 6.21 1.92
C ASN A 64 -5.82 6.71 0.52
N VAL A 65 -6.64 6.47 -0.51
CA VAL A 65 -6.42 7.02 -1.86
C VAL A 65 -6.59 8.54 -1.88
N GLN A 66 -7.63 9.06 -1.24
CA GLN A 66 -7.91 10.51 -1.22
C GLN A 66 -6.82 11.30 -0.49
N ASP A 67 -6.35 10.80 0.65
CA ASP A 67 -5.40 11.46 1.54
C ASP A 67 -3.92 11.19 1.18
N SER A 68 -3.65 10.68 -0.03
CA SER A 68 -2.31 10.48 -0.57
C SER A 68 -2.12 11.19 -1.92
N ASP A 69 -0.86 11.41 -2.31
CA ASP A 69 -0.52 12.03 -3.60
C ASP A 69 -0.55 11.01 -4.74
N GLY A 70 -0.21 9.77 -4.43
CA GLY A 70 -0.27 8.64 -5.36
C GLY A 70 -0.45 7.32 -4.63
N THR A 71 -0.91 6.33 -5.38
CA THR A 71 -1.11 4.96 -4.92
C THR A 71 -0.26 3.99 -5.73
N LEU A 72 0.54 3.21 -5.03
CA LEU A 72 1.26 2.05 -5.54
C LEU A 72 0.43 0.80 -5.26
N ILE A 73 0.08 0.06 -6.31
CA ILE A 73 -0.51 -1.27 -6.20
C ILE A 73 0.56 -2.32 -6.50
N ILE A 74 0.70 -3.32 -5.64
CA ILE A 74 1.52 -4.52 -5.89
C ILE A 74 0.58 -5.72 -5.87
N SER A 75 0.53 -6.48 -6.97
CA SER A 75 -0.28 -7.70 -7.06
C SER A 75 0.32 -8.71 -8.03
N ARG A 76 -0.24 -9.92 -8.05
CA ARG A 76 0.06 -10.93 -9.06
C ARG A 76 -1.08 -11.00 -10.07
N GLY A 77 -0.80 -10.59 -11.29
CA GLY A 77 -1.78 -10.40 -12.35
C GLY A 77 -2.69 -9.19 -12.10
N THR A 78 -3.78 -9.16 -12.87
CA THR A 78 -4.80 -8.12 -12.81
C THR A 78 -5.35 -7.95 -11.38
N PRO A 79 -5.43 -6.72 -10.85
CA PRO A 79 -6.10 -6.43 -9.60
C PRO A 79 -7.50 -7.02 -9.54
N THR A 80 -7.87 -7.61 -8.39
CA THR A 80 -9.23 -8.11 -8.13
C THR A 80 -9.69 -7.69 -6.73
N GLY A 81 -11.01 -7.76 -6.48
CA GLY A 81 -11.60 -7.49 -5.16
C GLY A 81 -11.19 -6.12 -4.60
N GLY A 82 -10.74 -6.08 -3.35
CA GLY A 82 -10.30 -4.84 -2.68
C GLY A 82 -9.12 -4.14 -3.37
N THR A 83 -8.24 -4.90 -4.03
CA THR A 83 -7.12 -4.34 -4.79
C THR A 83 -7.62 -3.62 -6.05
N ASP A 84 -8.59 -4.20 -6.76
CA ASP A 84 -9.21 -3.53 -7.91
C ASP A 84 -10.05 -2.33 -7.49
N TYR A 85 -10.78 -2.44 -6.38
CA TYR A 85 -11.49 -1.29 -5.81
C TYR A 85 -10.54 -0.13 -5.49
N THR A 86 -9.32 -0.41 -5.01
CA THR A 86 -8.28 0.62 -4.84
C THR A 86 -7.97 1.30 -6.17
N ARG A 87 -7.75 0.53 -7.24
CA ARG A 87 -7.50 1.07 -8.60
C ARG A 87 -8.67 1.95 -9.06
N GLU A 88 -9.90 1.49 -8.89
CA GLU A 88 -11.10 2.25 -9.24
C GLU A 88 -11.17 3.59 -8.50
N MET A 89 -10.88 3.61 -7.20
CA MET A 89 -10.87 4.84 -6.41
C MET A 89 -9.75 5.80 -6.84
N VAL A 90 -8.58 5.27 -7.22
CA VAL A 90 -7.48 6.09 -7.74
C VAL A 90 -7.90 6.80 -9.03
N LEU A 91 -8.54 6.06 -9.96
CA LEU A 91 -9.07 6.62 -11.20
C LEU A 91 -10.20 7.62 -10.95
N LYS A 92 -11.14 7.28 -10.05
CA LYS A 92 -12.27 8.14 -9.66
C LYS A 92 -11.81 9.50 -9.13
N HIS A 93 -10.75 9.51 -8.32
CA HIS A 93 -10.24 10.74 -7.69
C HIS A 93 -9.11 11.42 -8.48
N GLY A 94 -8.79 10.93 -9.68
CA GLY A 94 -7.73 11.49 -10.53
C GLY A 94 -6.35 11.48 -9.85
N LYS A 95 -6.07 10.46 -9.04
CA LYS A 95 -4.80 10.31 -8.31
C LYS A 95 -3.77 9.57 -9.14
N GLN A 96 -2.48 9.72 -8.80
CA GLN A 96 -1.42 9.00 -9.48
C GLN A 96 -1.48 7.50 -9.15
N LEU A 97 -1.32 6.66 -10.17
CA LEU A 97 -1.30 5.21 -10.04
C LEU A 97 0.00 4.64 -10.59
N LEU A 98 0.62 3.74 -9.84
CA LEU A 98 1.60 2.79 -10.37
C LEU A 98 1.16 1.38 -9.96
N HIS A 99 1.14 0.45 -10.92
CA HIS A 99 0.89 -0.96 -10.66
C HIS A 99 2.14 -1.77 -10.97
N ILE A 100 2.61 -2.53 -9.99
CA ILE A 100 3.67 -3.53 -10.12
C ILE A 100 3.00 -4.91 -10.16
N ASP A 101 3.05 -5.54 -11.33
CA ASP A 101 2.54 -6.89 -11.54
C ASP A 101 3.67 -7.92 -11.40
N LEU A 102 3.62 -8.71 -10.33
CA LEU A 102 4.60 -9.76 -10.05
C LEU A 102 4.51 -10.95 -11.01
N ALA A 103 3.42 -11.12 -11.76
CA ALA A 103 3.30 -12.14 -12.80
C ALA A 103 4.20 -11.84 -14.02
N MET A 104 4.63 -10.58 -14.18
CA MET A 104 5.56 -10.19 -15.25
C MET A 104 7.01 -10.64 -14.99
N GLY A 105 7.32 -11.19 -13.81
CA GLY A 105 8.64 -11.77 -13.52
C GLY A 105 9.78 -10.75 -13.49
N GLN A 106 9.48 -9.48 -13.23
CA GLN A 106 10.50 -8.43 -13.11
C GLN A 106 11.41 -8.67 -11.90
N GLN A 107 12.69 -8.35 -12.03
CA GLN A 107 13.61 -8.40 -10.89
C GLN A 107 13.20 -7.36 -9.82
N PRO A 108 13.27 -7.68 -8.52
CA PRO A 108 12.87 -6.75 -7.46
C PRO A 108 13.58 -5.39 -7.51
N SER A 109 14.85 -5.37 -7.93
CA SER A 109 15.63 -4.13 -8.10
C SER A 109 15.09 -3.26 -9.22
N ALA A 110 14.62 -3.85 -10.32
CA ALA A 110 14.03 -3.13 -11.44
C ALA A 110 12.67 -2.52 -11.04
N ALA A 111 11.83 -3.29 -10.34
CA ALA A 111 10.57 -2.79 -9.79
C ALA A 111 10.80 -1.66 -8.77
N GLY A 112 11.81 -1.82 -7.91
CA GLY A 112 12.21 -0.78 -6.96
C GLY A 112 12.61 0.53 -7.65
N ALA A 113 13.50 0.46 -8.66
CA ALA A 113 13.93 1.62 -9.43
C ALA A 113 12.78 2.32 -10.16
N LEU A 114 11.83 1.54 -10.69
CA LEU A 114 10.62 2.08 -11.32
C LEU A 114 9.76 2.86 -10.30
N ILE A 115 9.56 2.32 -9.09
CA ILE A 115 8.83 2.99 -8.01
C ILE A 115 9.53 4.30 -7.62
N SER A 116 10.85 4.28 -7.38
CA SER A 116 11.61 5.48 -7.00
C SER A 116 11.49 6.58 -8.05
N SER A 117 11.67 6.21 -9.33
CA SER A 117 11.58 7.15 -10.46
C SER A 117 10.17 7.72 -10.57
N TRP A 118 9.13 6.89 -10.43
CA TRP A 118 7.74 7.33 -10.48
C TRP A 118 7.40 8.29 -9.33
N ILE A 119 7.87 8.04 -8.11
CA ILE A 119 7.69 8.94 -6.96
C ILE A 119 8.31 10.31 -7.24
N GLU A 120 9.54 10.33 -7.76
CA GLU A 120 10.26 11.56 -8.03
C GLU A 120 9.59 12.38 -9.15
N MET A 121 9.31 11.75 -10.29
CA MET A 121 8.70 12.41 -11.45
C MET A 121 7.33 13.03 -11.11
N ASN A 122 6.56 12.37 -10.24
CA ASN A 122 5.23 12.82 -9.85
C ASN A 122 5.19 13.63 -8.56
N ARG A 123 6.36 13.92 -7.95
CA ARG A 123 6.49 14.66 -6.70
C ARG A 123 5.62 14.11 -5.57
N ILE A 124 5.54 12.79 -5.46
CA ILE A 124 4.76 12.12 -4.43
C ILE A 124 5.45 12.30 -3.08
N GLU A 125 4.78 12.92 -2.11
CA GLU A 125 5.26 13.10 -0.75
C GLU A 125 4.58 12.11 0.21
N THR A 126 3.30 11.84 0.01
CA THR A 126 2.52 10.82 0.72
C THR A 126 2.12 9.71 -0.25
N LEU A 127 2.70 8.53 -0.07
CA LEU A 127 2.43 7.36 -0.91
C LEU A 127 1.49 6.39 -0.20
N ASN A 128 0.34 6.12 -0.80
CA ASN A 128 -0.48 4.98 -0.43
C ASN A 128 0.08 3.70 -1.08
N VAL A 129 0.18 2.61 -0.32
CA VAL A 129 0.61 1.31 -0.83
C VAL A 129 -0.49 0.28 -0.53
N ALA A 130 -0.92 -0.44 -1.57
CA ALA A 130 -2.04 -1.36 -1.51
C ALA A 130 -1.77 -2.65 -2.30
N GLY A 131 -2.46 -3.72 -1.91
CA GLY A 131 -2.40 -5.00 -2.63
C GLY A 131 -3.26 -6.07 -1.95
N PRO A 132 -3.18 -7.33 -2.41
CA PRO A 132 -3.94 -8.41 -1.82
C PRO A 132 -3.51 -8.68 -0.37
N ARG A 133 -4.49 -9.12 0.41
CA ARG A 133 -4.27 -9.71 1.73
C ARG A 133 -3.54 -11.05 1.64
N ALA A 134 -2.89 -11.49 2.71
CA ALA A 134 -2.06 -12.69 2.70
C ALA A 134 -2.87 -13.97 2.37
N SER A 135 -4.13 -14.06 2.79
CA SER A 135 -5.01 -15.16 2.36
C SER A 135 -5.28 -15.22 0.84
N GLY A 136 -5.13 -14.10 0.13
CA GLY A 136 -5.28 -14.02 -1.32
C GLY A 136 -3.98 -14.32 -2.09
N ASP A 137 -2.83 -14.03 -1.48
CA ASP A 137 -1.50 -14.41 -1.98
C ASP A 137 -0.52 -14.55 -0.79
N PRO A 138 -0.20 -15.78 -0.35
CA PRO A 138 0.64 -16.00 0.83
C PRO A 138 2.08 -15.51 0.73
N THR A 139 2.61 -15.30 -0.49
CA THR A 139 4.01 -14.85 -0.68
C THR A 139 4.12 -13.34 -0.83
N ILE A 140 3.00 -12.65 -1.09
CA ILE A 140 2.98 -11.24 -1.48
C ILE A 140 3.64 -10.31 -0.44
N TYR A 141 3.51 -10.62 0.85
CA TYR A 141 4.12 -9.81 1.91
C TYR A 141 5.64 -9.70 1.73
N ASN A 142 6.32 -10.83 1.55
CA ASN A 142 7.78 -10.87 1.47
C ASN A 142 8.30 -10.23 0.17
N GLU A 143 7.58 -10.47 -0.94
CA GLU A 143 7.92 -9.89 -2.25
C GLU A 143 7.73 -8.36 -2.23
N ALA A 144 6.59 -7.88 -1.73
CA ALA A 144 6.33 -6.46 -1.57
C ALA A 144 7.36 -5.80 -0.64
N ALA A 145 7.65 -6.39 0.53
CA ALA A 145 8.63 -5.85 1.46
C ALA A 145 10.03 -5.74 0.82
N THR A 146 10.42 -6.71 -0.01
CA THR A 146 11.70 -6.70 -0.73
C THR A 146 11.75 -5.57 -1.76
N ILE A 147 10.72 -5.43 -2.58
CA ILE A 147 10.64 -4.38 -3.62
C ILE A 147 10.64 -3.00 -2.97
N LEU A 148 9.81 -2.78 -1.96
CA LEU A 148 9.69 -1.50 -1.25
C LEU A 148 11.00 -1.11 -0.56
N ALA A 149 11.72 -2.08 0.02
CA ALA A 149 13.03 -1.84 0.61
C ALA A 149 14.09 -1.43 -0.41
N LEU A 150 13.95 -1.83 -1.68
CA LEU A 150 14.84 -1.42 -2.75
C LEU A 150 14.42 -0.06 -3.32
N ALA A 151 13.13 0.28 -3.28
CA ALA A 151 12.59 1.54 -3.77
C ALA A 151 12.90 2.75 -2.85
N PHE A 152 13.01 2.53 -1.53
CA PHE A 152 13.13 3.61 -0.54
C PHE A 152 14.51 3.70 0.12
N LYS A 153 15.52 3.01 -0.44
CA LYS A 153 16.93 3.23 -0.11
C LYS A 153 17.46 4.46 -0.82
#